data_AF-A0A0F8X991-F1
#
_entry.id   AF-A0A0F8X991-F1
#
_cell.length_a   1.000
_cell.length_b   1.000
_cell.length_c   1.000
_cell.angle_alpha   90.00
_cell.angle_beta   90.00
_cell.angle_gamma   90.00
#
_symmetry.space_group_name_H-M   'P 1'
#
loop_
_entity.id
_entity.type
_entity.pdbx_description
1 polymer ?
#
loop_
_entity_poly.entity_id
_entity_poly.type
_entity_poly.pdbx_seq_one_letter_code
_entity_poly.pdbx_strand_id
1 'polypeptide(L)'
;MLIEKVENLYRGIAKKRNLQPTNVFRASSAGYCVKRQAYALAGEVGEELTPRRVAVFRHGDIIHSCLAADYKEALGDMYLGPDELGDNAVEIEGVSVSFHPDGAFQHGTNIGIQEVKSMSDYAFERAKKGEID
;
A
#
# COMPACT_ATOMS: atom_id res chain seq x y z
N MET A 1 -5.07 29.63 -11.18
CA MET A 1 -6.24 29.16 -10.40
C MET A 1 -5.84 28.13 -9.34
N LEU A 2 -6.66 27.90 -8.30
CA LEU A 2 -6.37 26.89 -7.26
C LEU A 2 -6.28 25.46 -7.83
N ILE A 3 -7.13 25.13 -8.80
CA ILE A 3 -7.18 23.81 -9.45
C ILE A 3 -5.85 23.49 -10.15
N GLU A 4 -5.30 24.42 -10.92
CA GLU A 4 -4.00 24.25 -11.61
C GLU A 4 -2.85 24.05 -10.61
N LYS A 5 -2.89 24.73 -9.46
CA LYS A 5 -1.89 24.53 -8.40
C LYS A 5 -1.93 23.12 -7.82
N VAL A 6 -3.14 22.59 -7.59
CA VAL A 6 -3.34 21.22 -7.09
C VAL A 6 -2.90 20.19 -8.14
N GLU A 7 -3.23 20.43 -9.42
CA GLU A 7 -2.81 19.55 -10.50
C GLU A 7 -1.28 19.50 -10.64
N ASN A 8 -0.63 20.67 -10.64
CA ASN A 8 0.82 20.76 -10.72
C ASN A 8 1.51 20.09 -9.53
N LEU A 9 0.94 20.18 -8.32
CA LEU A 9 1.43 19.46 -7.14
C LEU A 9 1.44 17.94 -7.39
N TYR A 10 0.33 17.36 -7.81
CA TYR A 10 0.25 15.91 -8.04
C TYR A 10 1.10 15.44 -9.23
N ARG A 11 1.23 16.26 -10.29
CA ARG A 11 2.17 16.00 -11.39
C ARG A 11 3.62 15.97 -10.91
N GLY A 12 4.01 16.91 -10.05
CA GLY A 12 5.36 16.94 -9.47
C GLY A 12 5.67 15.71 -8.62
N ILE A 13 4.72 15.31 -7.75
CA ILE A 13 4.87 14.11 -6.92
C ILE A 13 4.98 12.84 -7.78
N ALA A 14 4.12 12.71 -8.80
CA ALA A 14 4.15 11.58 -9.73
C ALA A 14 5.52 11.43 -10.42
N LYS A 15 6.04 12.53 -11.00
CA LYS A 15 7.38 12.55 -11.62
C LYS A 15 8.47 12.10 -10.66
N LYS A 16 8.46 12.60 -9.43
CA LYS A 16 9.46 12.22 -8.41
C LYS A 16 9.37 10.73 -8.07
N ARG A 17 8.16 10.18 -7.90
CA ARG A 17 7.95 8.76 -7.58
C ARG A 17 8.33 7.83 -8.73
N ASN A 18 8.09 8.21 -9.98
CA ASN A 18 8.47 7.41 -11.16
C ASN A 18 10.00 7.23 -11.31
N LEU A 19 10.79 8.13 -10.71
CA LEU A 19 12.26 8.05 -10.72
C LEU A 19 12.82 7.18 -9.58
N GLN A 20 11.98 6.74 -8.64
CA GLN A 20 12.44 5.94 -7.51
C GLN A 20 12.58 4.47 -7.93
N PRO A 21 13.68 3.80 -7.52
CA PRO A 21 13.83 2.37 -7.76
C PRO A 21 12.66 1.62 -7.10
N THR A 22 12.07 0.68 -7.84
CA THR A 22 10.93 -0.09 -7.35
C THR A 22 11.46 -1.37 -6.69
N ASN A 23 11.08 -1.63 -5.44
CA ASN A 23 11.33 -2.95 -4.85
C ASN A 23 10.33 -3.97 -5.43
N VAL A 24 10.82 -4.84 -6.31
CA VAL A 24 9.99 -5.89 -6.93
C VAL A 24 9.56 -6.96 -5.93
N PHE A 25 10.36 -7.22 -4.90
CA PHE A 25 10.13 -8.22 -3.86
C PHE A 25 9.45 -7.61 -2.63
N ARG A 26 8.52 -6.67 -2.84
CA ARG A 26 7.62 -6.22 -1.78
C ARG A 26 6.44 -7.20 -1.67
N ALA A 27 5.95 -7.51 -0.47
CA ALA A 27 4.80 -8.40 -0.31
C ALA A 27 3.54 -7.93 -1.07
N SER A 28 3.32 -6.62 -1.18
CA SER A 28 2.24 -6.06 -2.01
C SER A 28 2.40 -6.33 -3.52
N SER A 29 3.58 -6.78 -3.95
CA SER A 29 3.80 -7.23 -5.32
C SER A 29 3.27 -8.63 -5.59
N ALA A 30 3.02 -9.45 -4.56
CA ALA A 30 2.61 -10.85 -4.70
C ALA A 30 1.28 -11.03 -5.47
N GLY A 31 0.39 -10.04 -5.43
CA GLY A 31 -0.86 -10.03 -6.21
C GLY A 31 -0.69 -9.62 -7.68
N TYR A 32 0.49 -9.19 -8.12
CA TYR A 32 0.73 -8.86 -9.53
C TYR A 32 1.25 -10.05 -10.33
N CYS A 33 1.07 -9.97 -11.65
CA CYS A 33 1.64 -10.92 -12.59
C CYS A 33 3.15 -11.11 -12.38
N VAL A 34 3.59 -12.34 -12.15
CA VAL A 34 5.01 -12.71 -11.98
C VAL A 34 5.90 -12.25 -13.14
N LYS A 35 5.39 -12.25 -14.38
CA LYS A 35 6.14 -11.73 -15.54
C LYS A 35 6.40 -10.23 -15.44
N ARG A 36 5.44 -9.46 -14.90
CA ARG A 36 5.64 -8.03 -14.66
C ARG A 36 6.77 -7.78 -13.67
N GLN A 37 6.90 -8.61 -12.64
CA GLN A 37 8.01 -8.51 -11.69
C GLN A 37 9.34 -8.86 -12.36
N ALA A 38 9.39 -9.88 -13.20
CA ALA A 38 10.58 -10.25 -13.98
C ALA A 38 11.02 -9.14 -14.95
N TYR A 39 10.08 -8.48 -15.62
CA TYR A 39 10.37 -7.32 -16.47
C TYR A 39 10.94 -6.15 -15.65
N ALA A 40 10.34 -5.86 -14.49
CA ALA A 40 10.86 -4.82 -13.60
C ALA A 40 12.29 -5.12 -13.11
N LEU A 41 12.64 -6.38 -12.86
CA LEU A 41 14.02 -6.81 -12.55
C LEU A 41 14.99 -6.57 -13.71
N ALA A 42 14.52 -6.71 -14.96
CA ALA A 42 15.31 -6.44 -16.15
C ALA A 42 15.42 -4.92 -16.47
N GLY A 43 14.86 -4.05 -15.62
CA GLY A 43 14.86 -2.60 -15.82
C GLY A 43 13.70 -2.08 -16.69
N GLU A 44 12.78 -2.97 -17.12
CA GLU A 44 11.60 -2.57 -17.87
C GLU A 44 10.55 -2.01 -16.91
N VAL A 45 10.38 -0.68 -16.93
CA VAL A 45 9.42 0.00 -16.07
C VAL A 45 8.06 0.03 -16.77
N GLY A 46 7.02 -0.41 -16.07
CA GLY A 46 5.65 -0.35 -16.56
C GLY A 46 5.11 1.08 -16.64
N GLU A 47 3.80 1.23 -16.81
CA GLU A 47 3.16 2.55 -16.90
C GLU A 47 3.52 3.46 -15.72
N GLU A 48 3.88 4.70 -16.06
CA GLU A 48 4.12 5.76 -15.10
C GLU A 48 2.92 6.00 -14.17
N LEU A 49 3.22 6.36 -12.92
CA LEU A 49 2.21 6.87 -12.00
C LEU A 49 1.59 8.14 -12.57
N THR A 50 0.27 8.12 -12.72
CA THR A 50 -0.49 9.30 -13.14
C THR A 50 -0.81 10.18 -11.93
N PRO A 51 -1.04 11.50 -12.12
CA PRO A 51 -1.47 12.39 -11.03
C PRO A 51 -2.73 11.89 -10.31
N ARG A 52 -3.66 11.27 -11.06
CA ARG A 52 -4.87 10.65 -10.49
C ARG A 52 -4.52 9.49 -9.56
N ARG A 53 -3.61 8.59 -9.95
CA ARG A 53 -3.15 7.49 -9.08
C ARG A 53 -2.52 8.03 -7.79
N VAL A 54 -1.72 9.10 -7.87
CA VAL A 54 -1.14 9.73 -6.67
C VAL A 54 -2.23 10.28 -5.75
N ALA A 55 -3.25 10.94 -6.29
CA ALA A 55 -4.36 11.45 -5.49
C ALA A 55 -5.16 10.32 -4.79
N VAL A 56 -5.38 9.20 -5.49
CA VAL A 56 -6.04 8.01 -4.91
C VAL A 56 -5.20 7.43 -3.78
N PHE A 57 -3.89 7.24 -3.96
CA PHE A 57 -3.03 6.74 -2.89
C PHE A 57 -3.02 7.66 -1.68
N ARG A 58 -2.92 8.98 -1.89
CA ARG A 58 -2.95 9.94 -0.78
C ARG A 58 -4.28 9.90 -0.03
N HIS A 59 -5.39 9.70 -0.71
CA HIS A 59 -6.68 9.54 -0.04
C HIS A 59 -6.71 8.25 0.81
N GLY A 60 -6.17 7.15 0.28
CA GLY A 60 -6.01 5.91 1.04
C GLY A 60 -5.13 6.09 2.28
N ASP A 61 -3.98 6.76 2.15
CA ASP A 61 -3.06 7.03 3.26
C ASP A 61 -3.76 7.82 4.39
N ILE A 62 -4.64 8.77 4.04
CA ILE A 62 -5.43 9.54 5.02
C ILE A 62 -6.42 8.63 5.75
N ILE A 63 -7.17 7.81 5.01
CA ILE A 63 -8.15 6.88 5.60
C ILE A 63 -7.44 5.90 6.54
N HIS A 64 -6.31 5.34 6.11
CA HIS A 64 -5.50 4.43 6.92
C HIS A 64 -5.04 5.09 8.21
N SER A 65 -4.52 6.33 8.13
CA SER A 65 -4.07 7.07 9.31
C SER A 65 -5.20 7.33 10.32
N CYS A 66 -6.40 7.70 9.83
CA CYS A 66 -7.57 7.87 10.68
C CYS A 66 -8.00 6.56 11.34
N LEU A 67 -8.11 5.49 10.57
CA LEU A 67 -8.53 4.19 11.11
C LEU A 67 -7.52 3.62 12.10
N ALA A 68 -6.22 3.76 11.84
CA ALA A 68 -5.18 3.33 12.78
C ALA A 68 -5.31 4.05 14.14
N ALA A 69 -5.64 5.34 14.14
CA ALA A 69 -5.91 6.09 15.37
C ALA A 69 -7.15 5.55 16.10
N ASP A 70 -8.25 5.34 15.37
CA ASP A 70 -9.50 4.79 15.92
C ASP A 70 -9.28 3.38 16.52
N TYR A 71 -8.48 2.52 15.87
CA TYR A 71 -8.12 1.20 16.40
C TYR A 71 -7.29 1.29 17.66
N LYS A 72 -6.30 2.20 17.71
CA LYS A 72 -5.48 2.41 18.90
C LYS A 72 -6.34 2.92 20.07
N GLU A 73 -7.26 3.83 19.81
CA GLU A 73 -8.20 4.32 20.83
C GLU A 73 -9.10 3.20 21.36
N ALA A 74 -9.66 2.38 20.48
CA ALA A 74 -10.61 1.33 20.86
C ALA A 74 -9.96 0.11 21.53
N LEU A 75 -8.75 -0.26 21.13
CA LEU A 75 -8.11 -1.53 21.52
C LEU A 75 -6.89 -1.34 22.43
N GLY A 76 -6.41 -0.10 22.58
CA GLY A 76 -5.27 0.24 23.43
C GLY A 76 -4.04 -0.61 23.10
N ASP A 77 -3.48 -1.24 24.13
CA ASP A 77 -2.25 -2.04 24.05
C ASP A 77 -2.41 -3.34 23.23
N MET A 78 -3.65 -3.74 22.92
CA MET A 78 -3.88 -4.89 22.04
C MET A 78 -3.57 -4.56 20.57
N TYR A 79 -3.48 -3.28 20.21
CA TYR A 79 -3.19 -2.85 18.84
C TYR A 79 -1.78 -2.27 18.72
N LEU A 80 -1.05 -2.76 17.71
CA LEU A 80 0.23 -2.22 17.26
C LEU A 80 0.01 -1.53 15.92
N GLY A 81 0.24 -0.22 15.90
CA GLY A 81 0.16 0.58 14.68
C GLY A 81 1.33 0.32 13.71
N PRO A 82 1.23 0.84 12.47
CA PRO A 82 2.25 0.62 11.44
C PRO A 82 3.64 1.13 11.86
N ASP A 83 3.69 2.27 12.55
CA ASP A 83 4.94 2.84 13.07
C ASP A 83 5.58 1.98 14.18
N GLU A 84 4.78 1.24 14.95
CA GLU A 84 5.26 0.33 16.01
C GLU A 84 5.77 -0.98 15.42
N LEU A 85 5.19 -1.43 14.30
CA LEU A 85 5.60 -2.63 13.58
C LEU A 85 6.87 -2.42 12.75
N GLY A 86 7.10 -1.20 12.27
CA GLY A 86 8.29 -0.82 11.51
C GLY A 86 8.43 -1.56 10.17
N ASP A 87 9.63 -1.48 9.61
CA ASP A 87 9.95 -2.18 8.36
C ASP A 87 10.28 -3.65 8.62
N ASN A 88 9.55 -4.54 7.96
CA ASN A 88 9.68 -5.97 8.15
C ASN A 88 10.17 -6.66 6.86
N ALA A 89 10.89 -7.76 7.02
CA ALA A 89 11.33 -8.59 5.90
C ALA A 89 11.34 -10.07 6.30
N VAL A 90 11.09 -10.94 5.32
CA VAL A 90 11.21 -12.39 5.45
C VAL A 90 12.07 -12.93 4.31
N GLU A 91 12.94 -13.88 4.60
CA GLU A 91 13.73 -14.59 3.59
C GLU A 91 12.94 -15.80 3.09
N ILE A 92 12.69 -15.86 1.79
CA ILE A 92 12.05 -16.99 1.11
C ILE A 92 13.00 -17.47 0.02
N GLU A 93 13.53 -18.68 0.15
CA GLU A 93 14.46 -19.28 -0.82
C GLU A 93 15.67 -18.39 -1.17
N GLY A 94 16.14 -17.60 -0.20
CA GLY A 94 17.27 -16.68 -0.38
C GLY A 94 16.92 -15.33 -1.01
N VAL A 95 15.62 -15.03 -1.14
CA VAL A 95 15.10 -13.73 -1.57
C VAL A 95 14.48 -13.02 -0.39
N SER A 96 14.96 -11.79 -0.12
CA SER A 96 14.38 -10.92 0.89
C SER A 96 13.08 -10.30 0.39
N VAL A 97 11.97 -10.66 1.05
CA VAL A 97 10.65 -10.11 0.76
C VAL A 97 10.28 -9.10 1.84
N SER A 98 10.20 -7.82 1.46
CA SER A 98 9.88 -6.75 2.40
C SER A 98 8.37 -6.54 2.54
N PHE A 99 7.89 -6.31 3.75
CA PHE A 99 6.47 -6.05 4.02
C PHE A 99 6.30 -5.01 5.12
N HIS A 100 5.14 -4.36 5.11
CA HIS A 100 4.81 -3.29 6.05
C HIS A 100 3.30 -3.40 6.30
N PRO A 101 2.88 -4.14 7.34
CA PRO A 101 1.46 -4.28 7.66
C PRO A 101 0.86 -2.94 8.09
N ASP A 102 -0.44 -2.77 7.82
CA ASP A 102 -1.16 -1.56 8.21
C ASP A 102 -1.37 -1.48 9.73
N GLY A 103 -1.32 -2.63 10.41
CA GLY A 103 -1.40 -2.78 11.85
C GLY A 103 -1.39 -4.26 12.27
N ALA A 104 -1.38 -4.52 13.57
CA ALA A 104 -1.51 -5.87 14.12
C ALA A 104 -2.27 -5.84 15.45
N PHE A 105 -2.97 -6.93 15.74
CA PHE A 105 -3.69 -7.13 16.99
C PHE A 105 -3.10 -8.32 17.73
N GLN A 106 -2.77 -8.13 19.00
CA GLN A 106 -2.30 -9.19 19.87
C GLN A 106 -3.32 -9.51 20.96
N HIS A 107 -3.76 -10.77 21.02
CA HIS A 107 -4.61 -11.27 22.09
C HIS A 107 -4.05 -12.58 22.63
N GLY A 108 -3.36 -12.50 23.78
CA GLY A 108 -2.60 -13.62 24.34
C GLY A 108 -1.47 -14.02 23.40
N THR A 109 -1.46 -15.28 22.97
CA THR A 109 -0.49 -15.83 22.01
C THR A 109 -0.89 -15.65 20.55
N ASN A 110 -2.09 -15.14 20.27
CA ASN A 110 -2.59 -14.97 18.92
C ASN A 110 -2.24 -13.58 18.40
N ILE A 111 -1.69 -13.54 17.18
CA ILE A 111 -1.40 -12.30 16.45
C ILE A 111 -2.26 -12.31 15.19
N GLY A 112 -3.10 -11.29 15.04
CA GLY A 112 -3.80 -10.99 13.80
C GLY A 112 -3.09 -9.85 13.08
N ILE A 113 -2.86 -10.01 11.78
CA ILE A 113 -2.33 -8.93 10.94
C ILE A 113 -3.51 -8.17 10.33
N GLN A 114 -3.41 -6.85 10.33
CA GLN A 114 -4.38 -5.97 9.71
C GLN A 114 -3.88 -5.46 8.37
N GLU A 115 -4.78 -5.44 7.40
CA GLU A 115 -4.63 -4.74 6.13
C GLU A 115 -5.91 -3.92 5.87
N VAL A 116 -5.76 -2.62 5.65
CA VAL A 116 -6.84 -1.69 5.37
C VAL A 116 -6.85 -1.40 3.87
N LYS A 117 -8.02 -1.52 3.26
CA LYS A 117 -8.22 -1.17 1.84
C LYS A 117 -9.29 -0.10 1.73
N SER A 118 -9.00 0.90 0.89
CA SER A 118 -9.97 1.90 0.47
C SER A 118 -10.16 1.81 -1.04
N MET A 119 -11.42 1.83 -1.47
CA MET A 119 -11.79 1.85 -2.87
C MET A 119 -13.17 2.50 -3.01
N SER A 120 -13.55 2.87 -4.23
CA SER A 120 -14.91 3.37 -4.46
C SER A 120 -15.92 2.25 -4.29
N ASP A 121 -17.15 2.59 -3.91
CA ASP A 121 -18.27 1.62 -3.79
C ASP A 121 -18.43 0.79 -5.06
N TYR A 122 -18.28 1.43 -6.23
CA TYR A 122 -18.31 0.74 -7.52
C TYR A 122 -17.24 -0.36 -7.61
N ALA A 123 -16.00 -0.08 -7.18
CA ALA A 123 -14.93 -1.07 -7.20
C ALA A 123 -15.16 -2.17 -6.15
N PHE A 124 -15.67 -1.80 -4.97
CA PHE A 124 -15.96 -2.73 -3.89
C PHE A 124 -17.04 -3.75 -4.27
N GLU A 125 -18.12 -3.30 -4.90
CA GLU A 125 -19.18 -4.18 -5.37
C GLU A 125 -18.74 -5.12 -6.50
N ARG A 126 -17.72 -4.74 -7.27
CA ARG A 126 -17.09 -5.62 -8.26
C ARG A 126 -16.13 -6.61 -7.63
N ALA A 127 -15.35 -6.20 -6.63
CA ALA A 127 -14.48 -7.10 -5.86
C ALA A 127 -15.28 -8.20 -5.16
N LYS A 128 -16.44 -7.86 -4.55
CA LYS A 128 -17.37 -8.85 -3.97
C LYS A 128 -17.87 -9.91 -4.95
N LYS A 129 -17.89 -9.59 -6.23
CA LYS A 129 -18.31 -10.50 -7.32
C LYS A 129 -17.13 -11.29 -7.91
N GLY A 130 -15.91 -11.10 -7.39
CA GLY A 130 -14.69 -11.69 -7.94
C GLY A 130 -14.28 -11.11 -9.30
N GLU A 131 -14.81 -9.95 -9.68
CA GLU A 131 -14.48 -9.29 -10.96
C GLU A 131 -13.19 -8.47 -10.91
N ILE A 132 -12.74 -8.18 -9.69
CA ILE A 132 -11.50 -7.46 -9.39
C ILE A 132 -10.84 -8.28 -8.28
N ASP A 133 -9.57 -8.60 -8.51
CA ASP A 133 -8.68 -9.23 -7.51
C ASP A 133 -8.24 -8.19 -6.47
#